data_AF-A0A381VR60-F1
#
_entry.id   AF-A0A381VR60-F1
#
_cell.length_a   1.000
_cell.length_b   1.000
_cell.length_c   1.000
_cell.angle_alpha   90.00
_cell.angle_beta   90.00
_cell.angle_gamma   90.00
#
_symmetry.space_group_name_H-M   'P 1'
#
loop_
_entity.id
_entity.type
_entity.pdbx_description
1 polymer ?
#
loop_
_entity_poly.entity_id
_entity_poly.type
_entity_poly.pdbx_seq_one_letter_code
_entity_poly.pdbx_strand_id
1 'polypeptide(L)'
;MSLHDKYARLTPFEIAFPEDSAFSELMVTIRTEAMERGLDPSNLQEFMSLTTVGKAVRDFAAEDERPGVAHRYASLLFHGVSFVAAGSRLFLLETGATRHLIGHSASALPRPPVS
;
A
#
# COMPACT_ATOMS: atom_id res chain seq x y z
N MET A 1 -15.72 -24.20 10.42
CA MET A 1 -15.64 -23.60 9.08
C MET A 1 -14.36 -22.77 9.00
N SER A 2 -13.29 -23.27 8.35
CA SER A 2 -12.14 -22.41 8.03
C SER A 2 -12.34 -21.87 6.61
N LEU A 3 -12.98 -20.71 6.52
CA LEU A 3 -13.19 -19.99 5.26
C LEU A 3 -11.97 -19.11 4.91
N HIS A 4 -10.90 -19.15 5.74
CA HIS A 4 -9.90 -18.09 5.81
C HIS A 4 -8.56 -18.41 5.13
N ASP A 5 -8.23 -19.67 4.85
CA ASP A 5 -6.84 -20.05 4.46
C ASP A 5 -6.63 -20.46 2.99
N LYS A 6 -7.68 -20.57 2.17
CA LYS A 6 -7.53 -21.09 0.79
C LYS A 6 -7.15 -20.05 -0.24
N TYR A 7 -7.27 -18.76 0.05
CA TYR A 7 -7.02 -17.69 -0.92
C TYR A 7 -6.54 -16.41 -0.24
N ALA A 8 -5.64 -15.73 -0.93
CA ALA A 8 -5.35 -14.33 -0.70
C ALA A 8 -6.64 -13.50 -0.83
N ARG A 9 -6.95 -12.67 0.16
CA ARG A 9 -8.02 -11.68 0.01
C ARG A 9 -7.46 -10.48 -0.72
N LEU A 10 -8.26 -9.91 -1.61
CA LEU A 10 -7.98 -8.59 -2.15
C LEU A 10 -7.85 -7.61 -0.98
N THR A 11 -6.73 -6.92 -0.94
CA THR A 11 -6.50 -5.81 -0.03
C THR A 11 -7.48 -4.68 -0.36
N PRO A 12 -7.83 -3.82 0.61
CA PRO A 12 -8.57 -2.59 0.32
C PRO A 12 -7.91 -1.75 -0.79
N PHE A 13 -6.58 -1.84 -0.92
CA PHE A 13 -5.84 -1.24 -2.03
C PHE A 13 -6.21 -1.86 -3.38
N GLU A 14 -6.09 -3.18 -3.55
CA GLU A 14 -6.43 -3.86 -4.81
C GLU A 14 -7.91 -3.68 -5.21
N ILE A 15 -8.79 -3.45 -4.23
CA ILE A 15 -10.19 -3.10 -4.47
C ILE A 15 -10.32 -1.63 -4.95
N ALA A 16 -9.59 -0.70 -4.34
CA ALA A 16 -9.66 0.72 -4.64
C ALA A 16 -8.87 1.12 -5.91
N PHE A 17 -7.83 0.36 -6.24
CA PHE A 17 -6.89 0.60 -7.34
C PHE A 17 -6.63 -0.72 -8.06
N PRO A 18 -7.58 -1.22 -8.86
CA PRO A 18 -7.32 -2.37 -9.73
C PRO A 18 -6.13 -2.09 -10.66
N GLU A 19 -5.46 -3.13 -11.17
CA GLU A 19 -4.29 -2.98 -12.05
C GLU A 19 -4.62 -2.11 -13.27
N ASP A 20 -4.32 -0.82 -13.13
CA ASP A 20 -4.66 0.21 -14.08
C ASP A 20 -3.41 1.02 -14.39
N SER A 21 -3.15 1.21 -15.68
CA SER A 21 -2.22 2.18 -16.23
C SER A 21 -2.28 3.54 -15.52
N ALA A 22 -3.48 4.01 -15.17
CA ALA A 22 -3.69 5.29 -14.49
C ALA A 22 -3.01 5.37 -13.12
N PHE A 23 -3.01 4.28 -12.34
CA PHE A 23 -2.33 4.25 -11.05
C PHE A 23 -0.81 4.26 -11.22
N SER A 24 -0.29 3.56 -12.23
CA SER A 24 1.13 3.58 -12.56
C SER A 24 1.62 4.97 -12.96
N GLU A 25 0.84 5.68 -13.77
CA GLU A 25 1.11 7.08 -14.15
C GLU A 25 1.04 8.03 -12.95
N LEU A 26 0.06 7.85 -12.06
CA LEU A 26 -0.05 8.61 -10.81
C LEU A 26 1.21 8.43 -9.95
N MET A 27 1.71 7.21 -9.80
CA MET A 27 2.94 6.94 -9.05
C MET A 27 4.19 7.58 -9.66
N VAL A 28 4.28 7.61 -10.99
CA VAL A 28 5.38 8.30 -11.69
C VAL A 28 5.30 9.79 -11.40
N THR A 29 4.11 10.37 -11.53
CA THR A 29 3.87 11.81 -11.30
C THR A 29 4.21 12.21 -9.86
N ILE A 30 3.76 11.42 -8.87
CA ILE A 30 4.07 11.63 -7.44
C ILE A 30 5.58 11.61 -7.20
N ARG A 31 6.31 10.63 -7.75
CA ARG A 31 7.77 10.52 -7.58
C ARG A 31 8.51 11.69 -8.24
N THR A 32 8.10 12.08 -9.45
CA THR A 32 8.67 13.23 -10.14
C THR A 32 8.46 14.51 -9.33
N GLU A 33 7.24 14.77 -8.87
CA GLU A 33 6.95 15.97 -8.06
C GLU A 33 7.75 15.98 -6.75
N ALA A 34 7.83 14.83 -6.06
CA ALA A 34 8.59 14.71 -4.82
C ALA A 34 10.08 14.99 -5.04
N MET A 35 10.66 14.45 -6.12
CA MET A 35 12.05 14.68 -6.50
C MET A 35 12.32 16.16 -6.83
N GLU A 36 11.45 16.79 -7.62
CA GLU A 36 11.56 18.21 -7.99
C GLU A 36 11.49 19.14 -6.77
N ARG A 37 10.72 18.74 -5.75
CA ARG A 37 10.50 19.51 -4.52
C ARG A 37 11.45 19.13 -3.38
N GLY A 38 12.29 18.11 -3.55
CA GLY A 38 13.18 17.61 -2.50
C GLY A 38 12.43 17.02 -1.29
N LEU A 39 11.26 16.43 -1.52
CA LEU A 39 10.40 15.83 -0.49
C LEU A 39 10.56 14.30 -0.46
N ASP A 40 10.38 13.71 0.71
CA ASP A 40 10.36 12.28 0.93
C ASP A 40 8.93 11.71 0.80
N PRO A 41 8.60 11.00 -0.29
CA PRO A 41 7.26 10.42 -0.48
C PRO A 41 6.96 9.25 0.46
N SER A 42 7.95 8.75 1.23
CA SER A 42 7.74 7.75 2.28
C SER A 42 7.34 8.37 3.63
N ASN A 43 7.41 9.69 3.77
CA ASN A 43 6.87 10.43 4.90
C ASN A 43 5.42 10.87 4.59
N LEU A 44 4.44 10.44 5.39
CA LEU A 44 3.03 10.75 5.16
C LEU A 44 2.75 12.26 5.08
N GLN A 45 3.38 13.06 5.94
CA GLN A 45 3.15 14.51 5.98
C GLN A 45 3.67 15.19 4.71
N GLU A 46 4.85 14.80 4.25
CA GLU A 46 5.45 15.33 3.02
C GLU A 46 4.70 14.84 1.77
N PHE A 47 4.30 13.57 1.76
CA PHE A 47 3.45 12.99 0.73
C PHE A 47 2.12 13.74 0.58
N MET A 48 1.44 14.05 1.69
CA MET A 48 0.19 14.82 1.70
C MET A 48 0.36 16.25 1.19
N SER A 49 1.59 16.80 1.23
CA SER A 49 1.89 18.15 0.74
C SER A 49 2.10 18.23 -0.78
N LEU A 50 2.14 17.09 -1.48
CA LEU A 50 2.24 17.02 -2.93
C LEU A 50 0.93 17.46 -3.58
N THR A 51 1.05 18.31 -4.60
CA THR A 51 -0.08 18.87 -5.35
C THR A 51 -0.82 17.75 -6.09
N THR A 52 -0.08 16.81 -6.66
CA THR A 52 -0.60 15.60 -7.32
C THR A 52 -1.45 14.78 -6.36
N VAL A 53 -0.96 14.57 -5.13
CA VAL A 53 -1.69 13.84 -4.08
C VAL A 53 -2.96 14.59 -3.69
N GLY A 54 -2.87 15.91 -3.47
CA GLY A 54 -4.03 16.74 -3.16
C GLY A 54 -5.11 16.69 -4.24
N LYS A 55 -4.74 16.65 -5.52
CA LYS A 55 -5.66 16.48 -6.64
C LYS A 55 -6.32 15.09 -6.60
N ALA A 56 -5.53 14.03 -6.56
CA ALA A 56 -6.04 12.65 -6.53
C ALA A 56 -6.99 12.41 -5.35
N VAL A 57 -6.66 12.93 -4.16
CA VAL A 57 -7.51 12.82 -2.97
C VAL A 57 -8.84 13.54 -3.16
N ARG A 58 -8.86 14.73 -3.77
CA ARG A 58 -10.13 15.43 -4.08
C ARG A 58 -10.97 14.64 -5.07
N ASP A 59 -10.33 14.04 -6.08
CA ASP A 59 -11.03 13.24 -7.08
C ASP A 59 -11.65 11.98 -6.43
N PHE A 60 -10.95 11.29 -5.52
CA PHE A 60 -11.50 10.13 -4.79
C PHE A 60 -12.58 10.50 -3.76
N ALA A 61 -12.46 11.69 -3.18
CA ALA A 61 -13.36 12.19 -2.14
C ALA A 61 -14.59 12.91 -2.69
N ALA A 62 -14.74 13.02 -4.02
CA ALA A 62 -15.72 13.92 -4.65
C ALA A 62 -17.17 13.70 -4.19
N GLU A 63 -17.53 12.48 -3.81
CA GLU A 63 -18.87 12.09 -3.35
C GLU A 63 -18.94 11.80 -1.84
N ASP A 64 -17.86 11.98 -1.08
CA ASP A 64 -17.79 11.64 0.35
C ASP A 64 -17.75 12.90 1.23
N GLU A 65 -18.90 13.25 1.81
CA GLU A 65 -19.07 14.44 2.65
C GLU A 65 -18.68 14.24 4.13
N ARG A 66 -18.19 13.06 4.51
CA ARG A 66 -17.87 12.78 5.92
C ARG A 66 -16.70 13.66 6.40
N PRO A 67 -16.63 13.98 7.71
CA PRO A 67 -15.46 14.66 8.24
C PRO A 67 -14.21 13.77 8.14
N GLY A 68 -13.05 14.39 7.87
CA GLY A 68 -11.76 13.70 7.80
C GLY A 68 -11.55 12.83 6.55
N VAL A 69 -12.40 12.95 5.53
CA VAL A 69 -12.32 12.18 4.28
C VAL A 69 -10.97 12.36 3.59
N ALA A 70 -10.51 13.60 3.43
CA ALA A 70 -9.24 13.88 2.78
C ALA A 70 -8.07 13.13 3.44
N HIS A 71 -8.02 13.08 4.78
CA HIS A 71 -6.98 12.35 5.49
C HIS A 71 -7.11 10.83 5.30
N ARG A 72 -8.33 10.26 5.35
CA ARG A 72 -8.54 8.83 5.11
C ARG A 72 -8.11 8.40 3.69
N TYR A 73 -8.52 9.14 2.67
CA TYR A 73 -8.16 8.85 1.29
C TYR A 73 -6.67 9.10 1.01
N ALA A 74 -6.08 10.14 1.63
CA ALA A 74 -4.64 10.36 1.55
C ALA A 74 -3.85 9.20 2.18
N SER A 75 -4.25 8.71 3.35
CA SER A 75 -3.62 7.56 4.00
C SER A 75 -3.80 6.28 3.20
N LEU A 76 -4.97 6.06 2.60
CA LEU A 76 -5.20 4.93 1.69
C LEU A 76 -4.26 4.99 0.48
N LEU A 77 -4.16 6.15 -0.16
CA LEU A 77 -3.27 6.36 -1.31
C LEU A 77 -1.80 6.19 -0.92
N PHE A 78 -1.38 6.75 0.20
CA PHE A 78 -0.03 6.62 0.74
C PHE A 78 0.37 5.15 0.94
N HIS A 79 -0.49 4.36 1.60
CA HIS A 79 -0.26 2.94 1.79
C HIS A 79 -0.31 2.16 0.48
N GLY A 80 -1.16 2.56 -0.46
CA GLY A 80 -1.23 1.95 -1.79
C GLY A 80 0.04 2.13 -2.61
N VAL A 81 0.52 3.38 -2.70
CA VAL A 81 1.79 3.69 -3.39
C VAL A 81 2.95 2.95 -2.72
N SER A 82 2.98 2.90 -1.39
CA SER A 82 4.00 2.17 -0.63
C SER A 82 3.94 0.66 -0.90
N PHE A 83 2.74 0.08 -0.97
CA PHE A 83 2.53 -1.35 -1.24
C PHE A 83 3.04 -1.72 -2.64
N VAL A 84 2.68 -0.93 -3.66
CA VAL A 84 3.11 -1.18 -5.04
C VAL A 84 4.61 -0.93 -5.22
N ALA A 85 5.15 0.16 -4.66
CA ALA A 85 6.60 0.44 -4.71
C ALA A 85 7.43 -0.65 -4.02
N ALA A 86 6.87 -1.28 -2.99
CA ALA A 86 7.47 -2.38 -2.25
C ALA A 86 7.38 -3.75 -2.96
N GLY A 87 6.66 -3.83 -4.09
CA GLY A 87 6.38 -5.04 -4.87
C GLY A 87 5.25 -5.91 -4.30
N SER A 88 4.90 -6.99 -5.01
CA SER A 88 3.89 -7.97 -4.57
C SER A 88 4.41 -8.81 -3.39
N ARG A 89 4.07 -8.43 -2.15
CA ARG A 89 4.55 -9.11 -0.92
C ARG A 89 3.61 -10.15 -0.33
N LEU A 90 2.44 -10.35 -0.93
CA LEU A 90 1.52 -11.35 -0.43
C LEU A 90 1.80 -12.71 -1.09
N PHE A 91 2.48 -13.58 -0.33
CA PHE A 91 2.72 -14.96 -0.74
C PHE A 91 1.79 -15.88 0.05
N LEU A 92 0.86 -16.54 -0.64
CA LEU A 92 0.09 -17.63 -0.05
C LEU A 92 0.89 -18.92 -0.22
N LEU A 93 1.46 -19.40 0.87
CA LEU A 93 2.27 -20.62 0.87
C LEU A 93 1.45 -21.82 1.34
N GLU A 94 1.60 -22.95 0.63
CA GLU A 94 1.08 -24.20 1.12
C GLU A 94 1.82 -24.64 2.40
N THR A 95 1.11 -25.35 3.28
CA THR A 95 1.66 -25.87 4.54
C THR A 95 2.98 -26.63 4.36
N GLY A 96 3.13 -27.40 3.27
CA GLY A 96 4.36 -28.13 2.96
C GLY A 96 5.53 -27.19 2.64
N ALA A 97 5.29 -26.18 1.80
CA ALA A 97 6.28 -25.16 1.46
C ALA A 97 6.73 -24.38 2.70
N THR A 98 5.79 -23.98 3.55
CA THR A 98 6.09 -23.28 4.81
C THR A 98 6.96 -24.14 5.74
N ARG A 99 6.66 -25.43 5.91
CA ARG A 99 7.48 -26.34 6.74
C ARG A 99 8.88 -26.52 6.18
N HIS A 100 9.01 -26.62 4.85
CA HIS A 100 10.32 -26.75 4.21
C HIS A 100 11.20 -25.51 4.43
N LEU A 101 10.62 -24.31 4.28
CA LEU A 101 11.33 -23.05 4.50
C LEU A 101 11.78 -22.87 5.96
N ILE A 102 10.93 -23.22 6.92
CA ILE A 102 11.27 -23.13 8.36
C ILE A 102 12.29 -24.20 8.76
N GLY A 103 12.19 -25.42 8.21
CA GLY A 103 13.08 -26.54 8.56
C GLY A 103 14.57 -26.29 8.27
N HIS A 104 14.88 -25.30 7.43
CA HIS A 104 16.25 -24.89 7.10
C HIS A 104 16.59 -23.48 7.61
N SER A 105 15.71 -22.84 8.38
CA SER A 105 15.95 -21.51 8.96
C SER A 105 16.69 -21.64 10.29
N ALA A 106 17.84 -20.97 10.41
CA ALA A 106 18.62 -20.91 11.65
C ALA A 106 17.98 -20.02 12.74
N SER A 107 16.90 -19.29 12.42
CA SER A 107 16.25 -18.37 13.35
C SER A 107 14.95 -18.97 13.89
N ALA A 108 15.02 -19.55 15.09
CA ALA A 108 13.88 -20.14 15.80
C ALA A 108 12.96 -19.10 16.49
N LEU A 109 13.25 -17.80 16.38
CA LEU A 109 12.49 -16.77 17.08
C LEU A 109 12.01 -15.70 16.09
N PRO A 110 10.72 -15.73 15.67
CA PRO A 110 10.13 -14.61 14.97
C PRO A 110 10.21 -13.37 15.87
N ARG A 111 10.83 -12.30 15.38
CA ARG A 111 10.79 -10.99 16.05
C ARG A 111 9.56 -10.25 15.53
N PRO A 112 8.56 -9.92 16.38
CA PRO A 112 7.49 -9.04 15.94
C PRO A 112 8.08 -7.66 15.58
N PRO A 113 7.43 -6.90 14.66
CA PRO A 113 7.79 -5.50 14.44
C PRO A 113 7.71 -4.76 15.78
N VAL A 114 8.74 -3.98 16.09
CA VAL A 114 8.79 -3.13 17.29
C VAL A 114 7.74 -2.03 17.14
N SER A 115 6.84 -1.94 18.12
CA SER A 115 5.82 -0.89 18.25
C SER A 115 6.42 0.49 18.45
#